data_AF-A0A383E277-F1
#
_entry.id   AF-A0A383E277-F1
#
_cell.length_a   1.000
_cell.length_b   1.000
_cell.length_c   1.000
_cell.angle_alpha   90.00
_cell.angle_beta   90.00
_cell.angle_gamma   90.00
#
_symmetry.space_group_name_H-M   'P 1'
#
loop_
_entity.id
_entity.type
_entity.pdbx_description
1 polymer ?
#
loop_
_entity_poly.entity_id
_entity_poly.type
_entity_poly.pdbx_seq_one_letter_code
_entity_poly.pdbx_strand_id
1 'polypeptide(L)' 'MDKNVEKVITQLRDREEEGLRKYGVNTERKDLSTLQWLQHLQEELMDASVYIEKLKNEIK' A
#
# COMPACT_ATOMS: atom_id res chain seq x y z
N MET A 1 -19.70 -9.40 11.23
CA MET A 1 -18.89 -8.62 10.28
C MET A 1 -18.68 -9.44 9.02
N ASP A 2 -18.56 -8.81 7.86
CA ASP A 2 -18.21 -9.51 6.62
C ASP A 2 -16.78 -10.08 6.73
N LYS A 3 -16.60 -11.36 6.35
CA LYS A 3 -15.30 -12.06 6.50
C LYS A 3 -14.21 -11.50 5.57
N ASN A 4 -14.57 -10.99 4.40
CA ASN A 4 -13.62 -10.37 3.48
C ASN A 4 -13.16 -9.03 4.04
N VAL A 5 -14.08 -8.25 4.63
CA VAL A 5 -13.75 -7.00 5.31
C VAL A 5 -12.74 -7.25 6.44
N GLU A 6 -12.97 -8.23 7.30
CA GLU A 6 -12.01 -8.58 8.37
C GLU A 6 -10.63 -8.98 7.83
N LYS A 7 -10.61 -9.73 6.74
CA LYS A 7 -9.36 -10.16 6.10
C LYS A 7 -8.59 -8.97 5.51
N VAL A 8 -9.28 -7.97 4.97
CA VAL A 8 -8.65 -6.74 4.47
C VAL A 8 -8.13 -5.90 5.63
N ILE A 9 -8.89 -5.75 6.72
CA ILE A 9 -8.43 -5.04 7.93
C ILE A 9 -7.17 -5.68 8.51
N THR A 10 -7.11 -7.01 8.55
CA THR A 10 -5.92 -7.74 9.02
C THR A 10 -4.70 -7.44 8.14
N GLN A 11 -4.84 -7.52 6.82
CA GLN A 11 -3.77 -7.19 5.88
C GLN A 11 -3.28 -5.74 6.02
N LEU A 12 -4.18 -4.79 6.29
CA LEU A 12 -3.81 -3.39 6.53
C LEU A 12 -2.96 -3.23 7.79
N ARG A 13 -3.34 -3.91 8.89
CA ARG A 13 -2.58 -3.90 10.14
C ARG A 13 -1.21 -4.55 9.99
N ASP A 14 -1.14 -5.69 9.30
CA ASP A 14 0.14 -6.39 9.06
C ASP A 14 1.11 -5.51 8.26
N ARG A 15 0.60 -4.79 7.24
CA ARG A 15 1.38 -3.83 6.44
C ARG A 15 1.83 -2.62 7.27
N GLU A 16 0.96 -2.11 8.15
CA GLU A 16 1.30 -1.02 9.07
C GLU A 16 2.45 -1.44 10.00
N GLU A 17 2.35 -2.61 10.62
CA GLU A 17 3.37 -3.15 11.52
C GLU A 17 4.70 -3.36 10.80
N GLU A 18 4.68 -3.90 9.58
CA GLU A 18 5.89 -4.07 8.78
C GLU A 18 6.52 -2.73 8.39
N GLY A 19 5.70 -1.75 7.98
CA GLY A 19 6.17 -0.40 7.66
C GLY A 19 6.81 0.28 8.87
N LEU A 20 6.17 0.18 10.04
CA LEU A 20 6.69 0.72 11.29
C LEU A 20 8.00 0.02 11.69
N ARG A 21 8.09 -1.31 11.55
CA ARG A 21 9.32 -2.07 11.82
C ARG A 21 10.45 -1.69 10.88
N LYS A 22 10.16 -1.44 9.59
CA LYS A 22 11.15 -1.15 8.55
C LYS A 22 11.66 0.29 8.61
N TYR A 23 10.76 1.26 8.83
CA TYR A 23 11.07 2.68 8.72
C TYR A 23 11.04 3.43 10.05
N GLY A 24 10.56 2.80 11.12
CA GLY A 24 10.44 3.42 12.46
C GLY A 24 9.38 4.52 12.56
N VAL A 25 8.59 4.73 11.50
CA VAL A 25 7.59 5.80 11.38
C VAL A 25 6.31 5.26 10.76
N ASN A 26 5.18 5.84 11.17
CA ASN A 26 3.85 5.59 10.60
C ASN A 26 3.39 6.81 9.76
N THR A 27 2.12 6.83 9.36
CA THR A 27 1.52 7.93 8.60
C THR A 27 1.32 9.22 9.41
N GLU A 28 1.53 9.21 10.73
CA GLU A 28 1.47 10.41 11.58
C GLU A 28 2.81 11.19 11.60
N ARG A 29 3.81 10.72 10.86
CA ARG A 29 5.09 11.40 10.67
C ARG A 29 4.89 12.80 10.09
N LYS A 30 5.71 13.75 10.54
CA LYS A 30 5.61 15.19 10.19
C LYS A 30 6.73 15.69 9.27
N ASP A 31 7.60 14.79 8.84
CA ASP A 31 8.81 15.07 8.08
C ASP A 31 8.63 14.99 6.55
N LEU A 32 7.46 14.54 6.08
CA LEU A 32 7.11 14.55 4.65
C LEU A 32 6.18 15.72 4.31
N SER A 33 6.48 16.38 3.20
CA SER A 33 5.58 17.35 2.56
C SER A 33 4.43 16.65 1.82
N THR A 34 3.35 17.38 1.55
CA THR A 34 2.22 16.88 0.74
C THR A 34 2.68 16.37 -0.63
N LEU A 35 3.66 17.02 -1.27
CA LEU A 35 4.18 16.59 -2.56
C LEU A 35 4.87 15.23 -2.46
N GLN A 36 5.65 14.98 -1.40
CA GLN A 36 6.29 13.68 -1.19
C GLN A 36 5.27 12.58 -0.92
N TRP A 37 4.19 12.88 -0.18
CA TRP A 37 3.08 11.94 -0.01
C TRP A 37 2.41 11.58 -1.34
N LEU A 38 2.15 12.58 -2.19
CA LEU A 38 1.59 12.35 -3.51
C LEU A 38 2.52 11.56 -4.42
N GLN A 39 3.83 11.80 -4.33
CA GLN A 39 4.84 11.06 -5.08
C GLN A 39 4.85 9.58 -4.67
N HIS A 40 4.84 9.27 -3.37
CA HIS A 40 4.77 7.89 -2.89
C HIS A 40 3.47 7.20 -3.31
N LEU A 41 2.33 7.90 -3.25
CA LEU A 41 1.07 7.37 -3.75
C LEU A 41 1.14 7.07 -5.26
N GLN A 42 1.74 7.96 -6.05
CA GLN A 42 1.89 7.77 -7.49
C GLN A 42 2.75 6.54 -7.81
N GLU A 43 3.84 6.33 -7.07
CA GLU A 43 4.72 5.16 -7.20
C GLU A 43 3.96 3.85 -6.93
N GLU A 44 3.22 3.77 -5.82
CA GLU A 44 2.41 2.59 -5.48
C GLU A 44 1.30 2.30 -6.52
N LEU A 45 0.70 3.34 -7.12
CA LEU A 45 -0.29 3.19 -8.19
C LEU A 45 0.34 2.73 -9.52
N MET A 46 1.59 3.10 -9.79
CA MET A 46 2.33 2.57 -10.94
C MET A 46 2.62 1.08 -10.77
N ASP A 47 3.04 0.64 -9.58
CA ASP A 47 3.23 -0.78 -9.28
C ASP A 47 1.93 -1.59 -9.44
N ALA A 48 0.81 -1.05 -8.96
CA ALA A 48 -0.51 -1.65 -9.19
C ALA A 48 -0.84 -1.78 -10.69
N SER A 49 -0.49 -0.77 -11.50
CA SER A 49 -0.69 -0.79 -12.95
C SER A 49 0.14 -1.89 -13.64
N VAL A 50 1.37 -2.13 -13.16
CA VAL A 50 2.21 -3.24 -13.64
C VAL A 50 1.59 -4.59 -13.33
N TYR A 51 1.04 -4.79 -12.12
CA TYR A 51 0.34 -6.04 -11.77
C TYR A 51 -0.88 -6.29 -12.64
N ILE A 52 -1.66 -5.24 -12.94
CA ILE A 52 -2.79 -5.34 -13.87
C ILE A 52 -2.32 -5.83 -15.24
N GLU A 53 -1.27 -5.23 -15.80
CA GLU A 53 -0.76 -5.62 -17.13
C GLU A 53 -0.21 -7.05 -17.13
N LYS A 54 0.50 -7.46 -16.08
CA LYS A 54 0.94 -8.86 -15.90
C LYS A 54 -0.24 -9.82 -15.92
N LEU A 55 -1.28 -9.57 -15.12
CA LEU A 55 -2.44 -10.47 -15.01
C LEU A 55 -3.24 -10.51 -16.31
N LYS A 56 -3.37 -9.38 -17.02
CA LYS A 56 -3.97 -9.34 -18.36
C LYS A 56 -3.27 -10.28 -19.34
N ASN A 57 -1.95 -10.46 -19.22
CA ASN A 57 -1.18 -11.36 -20.09
C ASN A 57 -1.32 -12.84 -19.70
N GLU A 58 -1.74 -13.15 -18.47
CA GLU A 58 -1.98 -14.54 -18.02
C GLU A 58 -3.41 -15.03 -18.33
N ILE A 59 -4.35 -14.12 -18.56
CA ILE A 59 -5.75 -14.43 -18.89
C ILE A 59 -5.97 -14.58 -20.40
N LYS A 60 -5.02 -14.13 -21.23
CA LYS A 60 -5.02 -14.32 -22.68
C LYS A 60 -4.71 -15.77 -23.05
#